data_AF-A0A5E4FY54-F1
#
_entry.id   AF-A0A5E4FY54-F1
#
_cell.length_a   1.000
_cell.length_b   1.000
_cell.length_c   1.000
_cell.angle_alpha   90.00
_cell.angle_beta   90.00
_cell.angle_gamma   90.00
#
_symmetry.space_group_name_H-M   'P 1'
#
loop_
_entity.id
_entity.type
_entity.pdbx_description
1 polymer ?
#
loop_
_entity_poly.entity_id
_entity_poly.type
_entity_poly.pdbx_seq_one_letter_code
_entity_poly.pdbx_strand_id
1 'polypeptide(L)'
;MDNQPKHSSIGYNLAFLYLLLASVVFLCIWSSSSSVINPLFSFQKHDVQCPSKNLSTTTTTTFNVAPDELLATLDKTSIGNKTVIIAVVNKAYAVQEVKADTTMLDLFIESFWQGEDTRHLLDHLVLVAVDQMAYDRCQFLRLNCYRLETDGVDFGGEKLYMSQDFIKMMWRRTWFLLEVLKRGYNFIFTVNFKFLSFYEK
;
A
#
# COMPACT_ATOMS: atom_id res chain seq x y z
N MET A 1 0.74 69.19 42.63
CA MET A 1 0.79 68.55 41.30
C MET A 1 1.47 67.22 41.50
N ASP A 2 0.71 66.12 41.45
CA ASP A 2 1.29 64.79 41.21
C ASP A 2 0.16 63.89 40.69
N ASN A 3 0.30 63.50 39.42
CA ASN A 3 -0.66 62.70 38.67
C ASN A 3 -0.45 61.22 39.00
N GLN A 4 -1.50 60.56 39.50
CA GLN A 4 -1.56 59.10 39.62
C GLN A 4 -1.50 58.44 38.23
N PRO A 5 -0.73 57.35 38.06
CA PRO A 5 -0.63 56.65 36.79
C PRO A 5 -1.88 55.79 36.56
N LYS A 6 -2.67 56.14 35.54
CA LYS A 6 -3.84 55.38 35.09
C LYS A 6 -3.38 54.16 34.27
N HIS A 7 -2.76 53.19 34.94
CA HIS A 7 -2.28 51.95 34.33
C HIS A 7 -3.16 50.79 34.82
N SER A 8 -4.16 50.35 34.03
CA SER A 8 -4.81 49.02 34.19
C SER A 8 -6.11 48.84 33.38
N SER A 9 -6.09 49.04 32.06
CA SER A 9 -7.21 48.56 31.24
C SER A 9 -6.79 48.10 29.85
N ILE A 10 -5.93 48.87 29.18
CA ILE A 10 -5.52 48.59 27.80
C ILE A 10 -4.68 47.31 27.68
N GLY A 11 -3.76 47.05 28.62
CA GLY A 11 -2.91 45.84 28.61
C GLY A 11 -3.68 44.54 28.85
N TYR A 12 -4.69 44.58 29.75
CA TYR A 12 -5.55 43.42 30.02
C TYR A 12 -6.41 43.09 28.81
N ASN A 13 -6.97 44.10 28.14
CA ASN A 13 -7.76 43.92 26.93
C ASN A 13 -6.93 43.33 25.78
N LEU A 14 -5.66 43.75 25.65
CA LEU A 14 -4.76 43.21 24.63
C LEU A 14 -4.35 41.77 24.94
N ALA A 15 -4.04 41.46 26.20
CA ALA A 15 -3.73 40.11 26.65
C ALA A 15 -4.94 39.16 26.49
N PHE A 16 -6.15 39.64 26.79
CA PHE A 16 -7.39 38.89 26.59
C PHE A 16 -7.67 38.62 25.11
N LEU A 17 -7.38 39.59 24.24
CA LEU A 17 -7.49 39.43 22.79
C LEU A 17 -6.50 38.39 22.25
N TYR A 18 -5.25 38.39 22.73
CA TYR A 18 -4.27 37.36 22.38
C TYR A 18 -4.69 35.97 22.86
N LEU A 19 -5.24 35.85 24.08
CA LEU A 19 -5.75 34.59 24.61
C LEU A 19 -6.97 34.08 23.83
N LEU A 20 -7.87 34.97 23.40
CA LEU A 20 -9.01 34.62 22.54
C LEU A 20 -8.57 34.18 21.14
N LEU A 21 -7.59 34.86 20.54
CA LEU A 21 -7.05 34.46 19.24
C LEU A 21 -6.31 33.12 19.33
N ALA A 22 -5.52 32.90 20.39
CA ALA A 22 -4.82 31.65 20.61
C ALA A 22 -5.79 30.47 20.86
N SER A 23 -6.89 30.69 21.58
CA SER A 23 -7.90 29.66 21.81
C SER A 23 -8.69 29.31 20.54
N VAL A 24 -9.01 30.31 19.70
CA VAL A 24 -9.63 30.08 18.38
C VAL A 24 -8.69 29.30 17.47
N VAL A 25 -7.40 29.67 17.41
CA VAL A 25 -6.40 28.93 16.61
C VAL A 25 -6.24 27.49 17.12
N PHE A 26 -6.19 27.29 18.44
CA PHE A 26 -6.12 25.95 19.03
C PHE A 26 -7.37 25.12 18.72
N LEU A 27 -8.57 25.72 18.79
CA LEU A 27 -9.81 25.07 18.38
C LEU A 27 -9.83 24.75 16.88
N CYS A 28 -9.34 25.64 16.00
CA CYS A 28 -9.25 25.38 14.56
C CYS A 28 -8.27 24.24 14.25
N ILE A 29 -7.12 24.19 14.92
CA ILE A 29 -6.15 23.10 14.78
C ILE A 29 -6.73 21.80 15.35
N TRP A 30 -7.41 21.84 16.51
CA TRP A 30 -8.08 20.67 17.09
C TRP A 30 -9.23 20.17 16.22
N SER A 31 -9.99 21.06 15.58
CA SER A 31 -11.05 20.71 14.62
C SER A 31 -10.47 20.08 13.35
N SER A 32 -9.30 20.54 12.92
CA SER A 32 -8.55 19.96 11.80
C SER A 32 -7.92 18.61 12.16
N SER A 33 -7.59 18.40 13.45
CA SER A 33 -7.08 17.13 13.99
C SER A 33 -8.20 16.15 14.39
N SER A 34 -9.43 16.62 14.58
CA SER A 34 -10.61 15.81 14.91
C SER A 34 -11.51 15.51 13.71
N SER A 35 -11.09 15.87 12.49
CA SER A 35 -11.74 15.50 11.24
C SER A 35 -11.01 14.36 10.53
N VAL A 36 -10.63 13.33 11.28
CA VAL A 36 -10.47 11.98 10.73
C VAL A 36 -11.15 11.03 11.73
N ILE A 37 -12.26 10.44 11.28
CA ILE A 37 -13.08 9.38 11.92
C ILE A 37 -14.34 9.87 12.66
N ASN A 38 -15.44 10.04 11.91
CA ASN A 38 -16.68 9.23 12.00
C ASN A 38 -17.86 9.91 11.23
N PRO A 39 -19.02 9.25 11.01
CA PRO A 39 -19.26 8.09 10.17
C PRO A 39 -20.50 8.35 9.27
N LEU A 40 -20.34 8.50 7.95
CA LEU A 40 -21.50 8.70 7.07
C LEU A 40 -21.30 8.10 5.69
N PHE A 41 -20.96 6.81 5.63
CA PHE A 41 -21.62 5.99 4.62
C PHE A 41 -22.97 5.61 5.23
N SER A 42 -23.96 6.47 5.00
CA SER A 42 -25.30 5.95 4.88
C SER A 42 -25.20 4.86 3.82
N PHE A 43 -25.39 3.60 4.23
CA PHE A 43 -25.86 2.56 3.34
C PHE A 43 -27.22 3.06 2.84
N GLN A 44 -27.18 3.96 1.85
CA GLN A 44 -28.29 4.10 0.96
C GLN A 44 -28.27 2.81 0.17
N LYS A 45 -29.01 1.84 0.69
CA LYS A 45 -29.65 0.80 -0.09
C LYS A 45 -30.44 1.52 -1.17
N HIS A 46 -29.77 1.89 -2.24
CA HIS A 46 -30.42 2.10 -3.50
C HIS A 46 -30.80 0.70 -3.95
N ASP A 47 -32.07 0.36 -3.71
CA ASP A 47 -32.77 -0.62 -4.52
C ASP A 47 -32.65 -0.16 -5.97
N VAL A 48 -31.58 -0.59 -6.65
CA VAL A 48 -31.53 -0.61 -8.10
C VAL A 48 -32.46 -1.75 -8.47
N GLN A 49 -33.70 -1.39 -8.73
CA GLN A 49 -34.66 -2.21 -9.44
C GLN A 49 -34.02 -2.61 -10.77
N CYS A 50 -33.48 -3.82 -10.85
CA CYS A 50 -33.14 -4.44 -12.11
C CYS A 50 -34.42 -4.57 -12.94
N PRO A 51 -34.45 -4.12 -14.21
CA PRO A 51 -35.54 -4.47 -15.11
C PRO A 51 -35.47 -5.98 -15.35
N SER A 52 -36.49 -6.71 -14.87
CA SER A 52 -36.74 -8.08 -15.32
C SER A 52 -37.00 -8.04 -16.83
N LYS A 53 -36.00 -8.48 -17.61
CA LYS A 53 -36.25 -9.08 -18.91
C LYS A 53 -36.17 -10.58 -18.72
N ASN A 54 -37.32 -11.19 -18.50
CA ASN A 54 -37.47 -12.62 -18.73
C ASN A 54 -37.21 -12.87 -20.22
N LEU A 55 -36.06 -13.45 -20.54
CA LEU A 55 -35.90 -14.21 -21.77
C LEU A 55 -34.97 -15.39 -21.51
N SER A 56 -35.60 -16.55 -21.30
CA SER A 56 -34.94 -17.84 -21.32
C SER A 56 -34.38 -18.08 -22.72
N THR A 57 -33.08 -17.89 -22.91
CA THR A 57 -32.35 -18.53 -24.00
C THR A 57 -30.94 -18.86 -23.52
N THR A 58 -30.69 -20.16 -23.41
CA THR A 58 -29.39 -20.77 -23.19
C THR A 58 -28.41 -20.32 -24.28
N THR A 59 -27.46 -19.45 -23.96
CA THR A 59 -26.26 -19.22 -24.78
C THR A 59 -25.04 -19.01 -23.89
N THR A 60 -24.24 -20.07 -23.77
CA THR A 60 -22.84 -20.08 -23.35
C THR A 60 -22.10 -18.98 -24.11
N THR A 61 -21.85 -17.86 -23.44
CA THR A 61 -21.01 -16.78 -23.97
C THR A 61 -19.79 -16.70 -23.07
N THR A 62 -18.73 -17.40 -23.47
CA THR A 62 -17.38 -17.24 -22.92
C THR A 62 -16.93 -15.81 -23.19
N PHE A 63 -17.19 -14.91 -22.24
CA PHE A 63 -16.44 -13.67 -22.13
C PHE A 63 -15.03 -14.06 -21.67
N ASN A 64 -14.06 -13.95 -22.57
CA ASN A 64 -12.64 -14.03 -22.25
C ASN A 64 -12.26 -12.82 -21.39
N VAL A 65 -12.72 -12.77 -20.15
CA VAL A 65 -12.15 -11.91 -19.11
C VAL A 65 -10.82 -12.56 -18.79
N ALA A 66 -9.72 -11.87 -19.06
CA ALA A 66 -8.42 -12.32 -18.59
C ALA A 66 -8.57 -12.64 -17.10
N PRO A 67 -8.23 -13.87 -16.66
CA PRO A 67 -8.41 -14.23 -15.26
C PRO A 67 -7.68 -13.20 -14.40
N ASP A 68 -8.36 -12.71 -13.36
CA ASP A 68 -7.75 -11.81 -12.39
C ASP A 68 -6.65 -12.59 -11.64
N GLU A 69 -5.45 -12.57 -12.21
CA GLU A 69 -4.27 -13.32 -11.77
C GLU A 69 -3.93 -12.99 -10.31
N LEU A 70 -4.14 -11.73 -9.91
CA LEU A 70 -3.94 -11.29 -8.55
C LEU A 70 -4.95 -11.94 -7.61
N LEU A 71 -6.26 -11.95 -7.92
CA LEU A 71 -7.25 -12.64 -7.10
C LEU A 71 -6.92 -14.13 -6.97
N ALA A 72 -6.62 -14.80 -8.09
CA ALA A 72 -6.27 -16.22 -8.08
C ALA A 72 -5.04 -16.51 -7.22
N THR A 73 -4.03 -15.65 -7.27
CA THR A 73 -2.82 -15.75 -6.44
C THR A 73 -3.16 -15.56 -4.97
N LEU A 74 -3.92 -14.51 -4.63
CA LEU A 74 -4.31 -14.21 -3.25
C LEU A 74 -5.15 -15.34 -2.65
N ASP A 75 -6.13 -15.86 -3.39
CA ASP A 75 -6.95 -17.00 -2.96
C ASP A 75 -6.10 -18.24 -2.66
N LYS A 76 -5.19 -18.58 -3.59
CA LYS A 76 -4.29 -19.72 -3.44
C LYS A 76 -3.40 -19.63 -2.20
N THR A 77 -2.92 -18.42 -1.88
CA THR A 77 -1.96 -18.20 -0.79
C THR A 77 -2.58 -17.83 0.56
N SER A 78 -3.89 -17.61 0.62
CA SER A 78 -4.51 -17.07 1.83
C SER A 78 -4.53 -18.05 3.01
N ILE A 79 -4.28 -17.52 4.21
CA ILE A 79 -4.38 -18.21 5.50
C ILE A 79 -5.70 -17.79 6.15
N GLY A 80 -6.51 -18.79 6.57
CA GLY A 80 -7.69 -18.57 7.42
C GLY A 80 -8.57 -17.40 6.97
N ASN A 81 -8.56 -16.30 7.74
CA ASN A 81 -9.32 -15.07 7.51
C ASN A 81 -8.77 -14.21 6.34
N LYS A 82 -8.49 -14.83 5.18
CA LYS A 82 -7.98 -14.17 3.98
C LYS A 82 -6.68 -13.39 4.20
N THR A 83 -5.79 -13.88 5.05
CA THR A 83 -4.50 -13.22 5.32
C THR A 83 -3.42 -13.77 4.40
N VAL A 84 -2.65 -12.91 3.73
CA VAL A 84 -1.51 -13.31 2.90
C VAL A 84 -0.21 -12.69 3.41
N ILE A 85 0.93 -13.34 3.19
CA ILE A 85 2.24 -12.74 3.45
C ILE A 85 2.77 -12.17 2.13
N ILE A 86 3.17 -10.90 2.12
CA ILE A 86 3.58 -10.19 0.90
C ILE A 86 5.02 -9.73 1.03
N ALA A 87 5.84 -10.08 0.04
CA ALA A 87 7.20 -9.61 -0.11
C ALA A 87 7.40 -9.01 -1.51
N VAL A 88 7.78 -7.73 -1.58
CA VAL A 88 8.04 -7.07 -2.87
C VAL A 88 9.53 -7.11 -3.19
N VAL A 89 9.85 -7.65 -4.37
CA VAL A 89 11.22 -7.93 -4.82
C VAL A 89 11.52 -7.26 -6.16
N ASN A 90 12.80 -6.94 -6.36
CA ASN A 90 13.33 -6.42 -7.62
C ASN A 90 14.56 -7.23 -8.08
N LYS A 91 15.11 -6.90 -9.24
CA LYS A 91 16.29 -7.52 -9.84
C LYS A 91 17.46 -7.57 -8.87
N ALA A 92 17.75 -6.47 -8.17
CA ALA A 92 18.86 -6.39 -7.23
C ALA A 92 18.70 -7.31 -6.01
N TYR A 93 17.48 -7.74 -5.72
CA TYR A 93 17.17 -8.68 -4.65
C TYR A 93 17.17 -10.14 -5.14
N ALA A 94 16.68 -10.36 -6.37
CA ALA A 94 16.45 -11.68 -6.95
C ALA A 94 17.60 -12.20 -7.83
N VAL A 95 18.53 -11.36 -8.24
CA VAL A 95 19.64 -11.73 -9.13
C VAL A 95 20.98 -11.43 -8.44
N GLN A 96 21.95 -12.30 -8.67
CA GLN A 96 23.26 -12.23 -8.01
C GLN A 96 24.05 -11.02 -8.51
N GLU A 97 24.78 -10.38 -7.59
CA GLU A 97 25.90 -9.52 -7.96
C GLU A 97 27.11 -10.42 -8.26
N VAL A 98 28.03 -9.96 -9.11
CA VAL A 98 29.16 -10.73 -9.68
C VAL A 98 30.06 -11.45 -8.65
N LYS A 99 29.90 -11.17 -7.35
CA LYS A 99 30.74 -11.66 -6.25
C LYS A 99 30.00 -12.53 -5.20
N ALA A 100 28.72 -12.84 -5.39
CA ALA A 100 27.95 -13.59 -4.38
C ALA A 100 27.45 -14.93 -4.93
N ASP A 101 27.57 -16.00 -4.13
CA ASP A 101 27.12 -17.35 -4.50
C ASP A 101 25.59 -17.52 -4.38
N THR A 102 24.92 -16.62 -3.64
CA THR A 102 23.47 -16.65 -3.38
C THR A 102 22.86 -15.24 -3.47
N THR A 103 21.60 -15.15 -3.86
CA THR A 103 20.86 -13.88 -3.90
C THR A 103 20.24 -13.55 -2.53
N MET A 104 19.83 -12.29 -2.33
CA MET A 104 19.07 -11.92 -1.14
C MET A 104 17.73 -12.67 -1.06
N LEU A 105 17.11 -12.93 -2.21
CA LEU A 105 15.92 -13.76 -2.30
C LEU A 105 16.19 -15.20 -1.85
N ASP A 106 17.30 -15.80 -2.27
CA ASP A 106 17.64 -17.18 -1.87
C ASP A 106 17.81 -17.26 -0.35
N LEU A 107 18.53 -16.31 0.25
CA LEU A 107 18.70 -16.23 1.71
C LEU A 107 17.36 -16.01 2.44
N PHE A 108 16.49 -15.17 1.90
CA PHE A 108 15.16 -14.95 2.45
C PHE A 108 14.33 -16.23 2.47
N ILE A 109 14.30 -16.99 1.37
CA ILE A 109 13.57 -18.25 1.30
C ILE A 109 14.21 -19.31 2.20
N GLU A 110 15.53 -19.42 2.20
CA GLU A 110 16.28 -20.33 3.09
C GLU A 110 15.96 -20.07 4.56
N SER A 111 15.73 -18.82 4.96
CA SER A 111 15.38 -18.49 6.34
C SER A 111 14.06 -19.13 6.81
N PHE A 112 13.08 -19.33 5.92
CA PHE A 112 11.88 -20.09 6.25
C PHE A 112 12.14 -21.60 6.29
N TRP A 113 13.07 -22.10 5.49
CA TRP A 113 13.48 -23.52 5.53
C TRP A 113 14.21 -23.89 6.81
N GLN A 114 15.07 -22.99 7.31
CA GLN A 114 15.87 -23.23 8.51
C GLN A 114 15.22 -22.74 9.80
N GLY A 115 14.19 -21.89 9.71
CA GLY A 115 13.47 -21.41 10.88
C GLY A 115 12.62 -22.50 11.56
N GLU A 116 12.42 -22.34 12.86
CA GLU A 116 11.58 -23.22 13.66
C GLU A 116 10.10 -22.94 13.36
N ASP A 117 9.40 -23.95 12.82
CA ASP A 117 7.98 -23.88 12.43
C ASP A 117 7.62 -22.71 11.49
N THR A 118 8.52 -22.35 10.57
CA THR A 118 8.26 -21.28 9.58
C THR A 118 8.08 -21.79 8.15
N ARG A 119 8.41 -23.06 7.86
CA ARG A 119 8.35 -23.63 6.51
C ARG A 119 6.99 -23.49 5.86
N HIS A 120 5.93 -23.75 6.62
CA HIS A 120 4.55 -23.70 6.13
C HIS A 120 4.13 -22.28 5.69
N LEU A 121 4.81 -21.23 6.18
CA LEU A 121 4.52 -19.85 5.78
C LEU A 121 4.90 -19.57 4.32
N LEU A 122 5.80 -20.36 3.71
CA LEU A 122 6.14 -20.23 2.30
C LEU A 122 4.96 -20.50 1.37
N ASP A 123 4.03 -21.39 1.76
CA ASP A 123 2.82 -21.67 0.99
C ASP A 123 1.89 -20.45 0.92
N HIS A 124 2.05 -19.53 1.87
CA HIS A 124 1.25 -18.33 2.06
C HIS A 124 1.97 -17.03 1.67
N LEU A 125 3.21 -17.16 1.20
CA LEU A 125 4.04 -16.06 0.74
C LEU A 125 3.76 -15.76 -0.72
N VAL A 126 3.35 -14.52 -1.01
CA VAL A 126 3.24 -13.92 -2.33
C VAL A 126 4.46 -13.03 -2.57
N LEU A 127 5.27 -13.42 -3.55
CA LEU A 127 6.37 -12.61 -4.06
C LEU A 127 5.89 -11.71 -5.18
N VAL A 128 5.88 -10.41 -4.89
CA VAL A 128 5.46 -9.37 -5.83
C VAL A 128 6.70 -8.83 -6.53
N ALA A 129 6.88 -9.19 -7.80
CA ALA A 129 8.02 -8.78 -8.60
C ALA A 129 7.71 -7.48 -9.35
N VAL A 130 8.57 -6.47 -9.21
CA VAL A 130 8.42 -5.18 -9.92
C VAL A 130 9.15 -5.13 -11.27
N ASP A 131 9.93 -6.16 -11.61
CA ASP A 131 10.63 -6.28 -12.88
C ASP A 131 10.64 -7.72 -13.39
N GLN A 132 10.94 -7.86 -14.67
CA GLN A 132 10.90 -9.16 -15.35
C GLN A 132 11.90 -10.16 -14.77
N MET A 133 13.13 -9.75 -14.48
CA MET A 133 14.15 -10.67 -13.98
C MET A 133 13.80 -11.21 -12.59
N ALA A 134 13.25 -10.37 -11.72
CA ALA A 134 12.74 -10.81 -10.42
C ALA A 134 11.56 -11.77 -10.57
N TYR A 135 10.65 -11.50 -11.51
CA TYR A 135 9.51 -12.38 -11.78
C TYR A 135 9.96 -13.73 -12.33
N ASP A 136 10.87 -13.74 -13.30
CA ASP A 136 11.43 -14.97 -13.89
C ASP A 136 12.17 -15.80 -12.85
N ARG A 137 12.95 -15.15 -11.96
CA ARG A 137 13.61 -15.85 -10.85
C ARG A 137 12.59 -16.45 -9.89
N CYS A 138 11.56 -15.70 -9.53
CA CYS A 138 10.50 -16.19 -8.65
C CYS A 138 9.81 -17.44 -9.25
N GLN A 139 9.48 -17.38 -10.54
CA GLN A 139 8.88 -18.50 -11.28
C GLN A 139 9.83 -19.69 -11.38
N PHE A 140 11.12 -19.45 -11.61
CA PHE A 140 12.15 -20.50 -11.63
C PHE A 140 12.22 -21.24 -10.29
N LEU A 141 12.09 -20.53 -9.17
CA LEU A 141 12.03 -21.10 -7.83
C LEU A 141 10.66 -21.74 -7.49
N ARG A 142 9.68 -21.68 -8.40
CA ARG A 142 8.32 -22.21 -8.26
C ARG A 142 7.56 -21.66 -7.04
N LEU A 143 7.78 -20.40 -6.72
CA LEU A 143 7.11 -19.70 -5.63
C LEU A 143 5.77 -19.11 -6.10
N ASN A 144 4.97 -18.55 -5.18
CA ASN A 144 3.76 -17.83 -5.57
C ASN A 144 4.14 -16.41 -6.02
N CYS A 145 4.19 -16.20 -7.33
CA CYS A 145 4.68 -14.98 -7.93
C CYS A 145 3.55 -14.13 -8.50
N TYR A 146 3.58 -12.83 -8.25
CA TYR A 146 2.73 -11.87 -8.93
C TYR A 146 3.58 -10.78 -9.57
N ARG A 147 3.37 -10.52 -10.86
CA ARG A 147 4.07 -9.45 -11.57
C ARG A 147 3.33 -8.14 -11.35
N LEU A 148 3.94 -7.22 -10.63
CA LEU A 148 3.38 -5.89 -10.46
C LEU A 148 3.65 -5.08 -11.74
N GLU A 149 2.69 -5.10 -12.65
CA GLU A 149 2.77 -4.31 -13.87
C GLU A 149 2.85 -2.82 -13.54
N THR A 150 3.71 -2.11 -14.27
CA THR A 150 3.66 -0.66 -14.39
C THR A 150 3.20 -0.29 -15.77
N ASP A 151 2.22 0.60 -15.82
CA ASP A 151 1.71 1.18 -17.06
C ASP A 151 2.82 2.00 -17.74
N GLY A 152 3.65 1.34 -18.56
CA GLY A 152 4.69 1.94 -19.40
C GLY A 152 5.96 2.43 -18.69
N VAL A 153 6.14 2.20 -17.39
CA VAL A 153 7.31 2.69 -16.64
C VAL A 153 8.24 1.53 -16.29
N ASP A 154 9.36 1.42 -17.00
CA ASP A 154 10.47 0.55 -16.60
C ASP A 154 11.09 1.08 -15.29
N PHE A 155 11.08 0.24 -14.25
CA PHE A 155 11.67 0.52 -12.93
C PHE A 155 13.18 0.33 -12.89
N GLY A 156 13.81 -0.12 -13.98
CA GLY A 156 15.24 -0.40 -14.06
C GLY A 156 16.15 0.84 -14.13
N GLY A 157 15.60 2.05 -14.23
CA GLY A 157 16.38 3.29 -14.41
C GLY A 157 15.89 4.48 -13.59
N GLU A 158 16.79 5.44 -13.38
CA GLU A 158 16.54 6.70 -12.68
C GLU A 158 15.38 7.48 -13.35
N LYS A 159 14.46 8.01 -12.55
CA LYS A 159 13.37 8.88 -13.01
C LYS A 159 13.62 10.29 -12.53
N LEU A 160 13.23 11.26 -13.36
CA LEU A 160 13.30 12.66 -12.97
C LEU A 160 12.48 12.88 -11.70
N TYR A 161 13.14 13.42 -10.68
CA TYR A 161 12.53 13.74 -9.39
C TYR A 161 11.25 14.55 -9.57
N MET A 162 10.18 14.14 -8.88
CA MET A 162 8.82 14.73 -8.95
C MET A 162 8.08 14.64 -10.29
N SER A 163 8.62 13.95 -11.30
CA SER A 163 7.85 13.61 -12.50
C SER A 163 6.63 12.73 -12.16
N GLN A 164 5.62 12.73 -13.01
CA GLN A 164 4.47 11.82 -12.84
C GLN A 164 4.92 10.35 -12.76
N ASP A 165 5.92 9.98 -13.54
CA ASP A 165 6.47 8.62 -13.52
C ASP A 165 7.20 8.32 -12.22
N PHE A 166 7.96 9.27 -11.67
CA PHE A 166 8.56 9.15 -10.35
C PHE A 166 7.51 8.96 -9.26
N ILE A 167 6.43 9.74 -9.27
CA ILE A 167 5.34 9.62 -8.30
C ILE A 167 4.63 8.26 -8.46
N LYS A 168 4.24 7.87 -9.68
CA LYS A 168 3.63 6.57 -9.96
C LYS A 168 4.54 5.43 -9.51
N MET A 169 5.84 5.55 -9.76
CA MET A 169 6.87 4.61 -9.36
C MET A 169 6.94 4.46 -7.83
N MET A 170 7.01 5.58 -7.09
CA MET A 170 7.06 5.58 -5.63
C MET A 170 5.83 4.95 -4.99
N TRP A 171 4.63 5.33 -5.46
CA TRP A 171 3.38 4.92 -4.82
C TRP A 171 2.87 3.55 -5.27
N ARG A 172 3.45 2.93 -6.31
CA ARG A 172 2.91 1.69 -6.90
C ARG A 172 2.75 0.57 -5.86
N ARG A 173 3.72 0.44 -4.95
CA ARG A 173 3.67 -0.53 -3.85
C ARG A 173 2.50 -0.27 -2.92
N THR A 174 2.33 0.98 -2.50
CA THR A 174 1.22 1.39 -1.63
C THR A 174 -0.13 1.17 -2.31
N TRP A 175 -0.24 1.49 -3.60
CA TRP A 175 -1.45 1.23 -4.39
C TRP A 175 -1.75 -0.27 -4.50
N PHE A 176 -0.73 -1.10 -4.72
CA PHE A 176 -0.89 -2.55 -4.73
C PHE A 176 -1.43 -3.07 -3.39
N LEU A 177 -0.83 -2.64 -2.26
CA LEU A 177 -1.31 -3.03 -0.93
C LEU A 177 -2.74 -2.55 -0.66
N LEU A 178 -3.09 -1.35 -1.11
CA LEU A 178 -4.46 -0.85 -1.02
C LEU A 178 -5.43 -1.70 -1.85
N GLU A 179 -5.03 -2.15 -3.04
CA GLU A 179 -5.84 -3.01 -3.90
C GLU A 179 -6.10 -4.38 -3.24
N VAL A 180 -5.10 -4.97 -2.59
CA VAL A 180 -5.26 -6.18 -1.78
C VAL A 180 -6.33 -5.99 -0.68
N LEU A 181 -6.31 -4.86 0.03
CA LEU A 181 -7.31 -4.54 1.06
C LEU A 181 -8.71 -4.33 0.48
N LYS A 182 -8.82 -3.62 -0.65
CA LYS A 182 -10.10 -3.40 -1.34
C LYS A 182 -10.78 -4.71 -1.76
N ARG A 183 -9.97 -5.72 -2.08
CA ARG A 183 -10.42 -7.07 -2.42
C ARG A 183 -10.81 -7.91 -1.19
N GLY A 184 -10.65 -7.37 0.02
CA GLY A 184 -11.07 -7.98 1.27
C GLY A 184 -10.06 -8.97 1.86
N TYR A 185 -8.78 -8.85 1.49
CA TYR A 185 -7.69 -9.63 2.10
C TYR A 185 -6.98 -8.81 3.17
N ASN A 186 -6.48 -9.50 4.17
CA ASN A 186 -5.52 -8.96 5.13
C ASN A 186 -4.10 -9.31 4.65
N PHE A 187 -3.10 -8.54 5.04
CA PHE A 187 -1.72 -8.88 4.69
C PHE A 187 -0.72 -8.62 5.82
N ILE A 188 0.32 -9.46 5.84
CA ILE A 188 1.58 -9.22 6.55
C ILE A 188 2.59 -8.81 5.49
N PHE A 189 3.28 -7.70 5.70
CA PHE A 189 4.22 -7.16 4.71
C PHE A 189 5.66 -7.24 5.21
N THR A 190 6.56 -7.80 4.39
CA THR A 190 8.00 -7.83 4.72
C THR A 190 8.69 -6.59 4.17
N VAL A 191 9.34 -5.83 5.05
CA VAL A 191 10.10 -4.64 4.67
C VAL A 191 11.49 -5.04 4.17
N ASN A 192 11.76 -4.81 2.89
CA ASN A 192 13.08 -5.03 2.29
C ASN A 192 13.89 -3.73 2.24
N PHE A 193 14.83 -3.54 3.17
CA PHE A 193 15.68 -2.34 3.27
C PHE A 193 16.51 -2.06 2.00
N LYS A 194 17.03 -3.11 1.33
CA LYS A 194 17.83 -2.93 0.11
C LYS A 194 17.03 -2.35 -1.06
N PHE A 195 15.70 -2.51 -1.06
CA PHE A 195 14.86 -1.87 -2.06
C PHE A 195 14.68 -0.37 -1.80
N LEU A 196 14.55 0.05 -0.53
CA LEU A 196 14.42 1.46 -0.18
C LEU A 196 15.65 2.27 -0.62
N SER A 197 16.86 1.68 -0.48
CA SER A 197 18.10 2.32 -0.92
C SER A 197 18.24 2.49 -2.44
N PHE A 198 17.47 1.75 -3.25
CA PHE A 198 17.48 1.92 -4.72
C PHE A 198 16.66 3.14 -5.17
N TYR A 199 15.89 3.75 -4.27
CA TYR A 199 15.08 4.96 -4.53
C TYR A 199 15.71 6.24 -3.97
N GLU A 200 16.81 6.12 -3.22
CA GLU A 200 17.50 7.24 -2.56
C GLU A 200 18.78 7.68 -3.30
N LYS A 201 19.10 7.02 -4.41
CA LYS A 201 20.14 7.43 -5.36
C LYS A 201 19.50 7.84 -6.67
#